data_AF-A0A519S481-F1
#
_entry.id   AF-A0A519S481-F1
#
_cell.length_a   1.000
_cell.length_b   1.000
_cell.length_c   1.000
_cell.angle_alpha   90.00
_cell.angle_beta   90.00
_cell.angle_gamma   90.00
#
_symmetry.space_group_name_H-M   'P 1'
#
loop_
_entity.id
_entity.type
_entity.pdbx_description
1 polymer ?
#
loop_
_entity_poly.entity_id
_entity_poly.type
_entity_poly.pdbx_seq_one_letter_code
_entity_poly.pdbx_strand_id
1 'polypeptide(L)'
;MHPLPAPPASLQAVLFDLDGTLANTLPLCIEAFRQAIEPATGQALTDEAIIATFGPSEEGTIRALAPAHYEESLAAYLRHYERLHPQYDTPFAGISELLHDLRHLGASRFLLPQRQLASQTGAGTAACSRPLCPSPGLGAPL
;
A
#
# COMPACT_ATOMS: atom_id res chain seq x y z
N MET A 1 -19.48 -1.62 20.94
CA MET A 1 -18.31 -0.76 20.73
C MET A 1 -18.72 0.69 20.93
N HIS A 2 -17.83 1.52 21.49
CA HIS A 2 -18.08 2.94 21.72
C HIS A 2 -17.57 3.76 20.54
N PRO A 3 -18.29 4.81 20.10
CA PRO A 3 -17.83 5.71 19.05
C PRO A 3 -16.52 6.39 19.43
N LEU A 4 -15.67 6.66 18.43
CA LEU A 4 -14.44 7.43 18.63
C LEU A 4 -14.79 8.85 19.14
N PRO A 5 -14.06 9.37 20.13
CA PRO A 5 -14.23 10.74 20.59
C PRO A 5 -13.94 11.72 19.44
N ALA A 6 -14.60 12.88 19.45
CA ALA A 6 -14.34 13.92 18.46
C ALA A 6 -12.85 14.31 18.47
N PRO A 7 -12.20 14.44 17.30
CA PRO A 7 -10.80 14.81 17.24
C PRO A 7 -10.62 16.25 17.74
N PRO A 8 -9.43 16.60 18.26
CA PRO A 8 -9.13 17.98 18.63
C PRO A 8 -9.27 18.89 17.40
N ALA A 9 -9.74 20.12 17.60
CA ALA A 9 -9.96 21.10 16.53
C ALA A 9 -8.71 21.42 15.67
N SER A 10 -7.53 21.00 16.12
CA SER A 10 -6.24 21.15 15.43
C SER A 10 -5.84 19.96 14.55
N LEU A 11 -6.58 18.84 14.53
CA LEU A 11 -6.23 17.67 13.72
C LEU A 11 -6.63 17.90 12.26
N GLN A 12 -5.64 18.19 11.40
CA GLN A 12 -5.86 18.54 10.00
C GLN A 12 -5.76 17.34 9.05
N ALA A 13 -4.93 16.35 9.37
CA ALA A 13 -4.69 15.18 8.54
C ALA A 13 -4.19 13.99 9.37
N VAL A 14 -4.43 12.78 8.84
CA VAL A 14 -3.84 11.54 9.34
C VAL A 14 -3.14 10.88 8.16
N LEU A 15 -1.84 10.61 8.30
CA LEU A 15 -1.05 9.90 7.30
C LEU A 15 -0.85 8.48 7.77
N PHE A 16 -1.12 7.53 6.89
CA PHE A 16 -0.91 6.12 7.15
C PHE A 16 0.16 5.61 6.18
N ASP A 17 1.08 4.84 6.70
CA ASP A 17 1.83 3.89 5.87
C ASP A 17 0.89 2.74 5.44
N LEU A 18 1.25 1.96 4.42
CA LEU A 18 0.48 0.81 3.96
C LEU A 18 0.99 -0.47 4.63
N ASP A 19 2.24 -0.83 4.34
CA ASP A 19 2.81 -2.13 4.66
C ASP A 19 3.09 -2.26 6.16
N GLY A 20 2.45 -3.23 6.81
CA GLY A 20 2.55 -3.41 8.26
C GLY A 20 1.77 -2.37 9.07
N THR A 21 1.01 -1.48 8.42
CA THR A 21 0.15 -0.48 9.07
C THR A 21 -1.32 -0.70 8.72
N LEU A 22 -1.70 -0.60 7.44
CA LEU A 22 -3.07 -0.83 6.98
C LEU A 22 -3.29 -2.29 6.59
N ALA A 23 -2.27 -2.95 6.06
CA ALA A 23 -2.33 -4.32 5.58
C ALA A 23 -1.15 -5.14 6.08
N ASN A 24 -1.37 -6.46 6.24
CA ASN A 24 -0.33 -7.40 6.65
C ASN A 24 0.57 -7.82 5.47
N THR A 25 1.15 -6.85 4.77
CA THR A 25 1.92 -7.06 3.53
C THR A 25 3.43 -7.13 3.79
N LEU A 26 3.90 -7.01 5.02
CA LEU A 26 5.33 -7.20 5.34
C LEU A 26 5.87 -8.59 4.93
N PRO A 27 5.18 -9.72 5.18
CA PRO A 27 5.64 -11.02 4.72
C PRO A 27 5.73 -11.11 3.19
N LEU A 28 4.84 -10.42 2.48
CA LEU A 28 4.90 -10.31 1.02
C LEU A 28 6.16 -9.58 0.59
N CYS A 29 6.45 -8.41 1.16
CA CYS A 29 7.63 -7.62 0.79
C CYS A 29 8.91 -8.41 0.99
N ILE A 30 9.04 -9.07 2.15
CA ILE A 30 10.20 -9.92 2.48
C ILE A 30 10.37 -11.02 1.43
N GLU A 31 9.29 -11.73 1.10
CA GLU A 31 9.35 -12.81 0.12
C GLU A 31 9.63 -12.32 -1.31
N ALA A 32 9.10 -11.16 -1.68
CA ALA A 32 9.37 -10.54 -2.97
C ALA A 32 10.85 -10.12 -3.10
N PHE A 33 11.46 -9.54 -2.06
CA PHE A 33 12.88 -9.22 -2.05
C PHE A 33 13.75 -10.47 -2.12
N ARG A 34 13.41 -11.50 -1.36
CA ARG A 34 14.11 -12.79 -1.40
C ARG A 34 14.12 -13.37 -2.82
N GLN A 35 12.93 -13.54 -3.42
CA GLN A 35 12.82 -14.10 -4.77
C GLN A 35 13.50 -13.25 -5.84
N ALA A 36 13.63 -11.94 -5.62
CA ALA A 36 14.32 -11.05 -6.54
C ALA A 36 15.84 -11.11 -6.43
N ILE A 37 16.38 -11.20 -5.21
CA ILE A 37 17.80 -10.97 -4.94
C ILE A 37 18.60 -12.28 -4.87
N GLU A 38 18.05 -13.34 -4.25
CA GLU A 38 18.80 -14.60 -4.08
C GLU A 38 19.22 -15.22 -5.44
N PRO A 39 18.37 -15.23 -6.49
CA PRO A 39 18.78 -15.77 -7.79
C PRO A 39 19.86 -14.93 -8.48
N ALA A 40 19.82 -13.60 -8.30
CA ALA A 40 20.76 -12.69 -8.94
C ALA A 40 22.15 -12.70 -8.26
N THR A 41 22.16 -12.81 -6.93
CA THR A 41 23.40 -12.76 -6.12
C THR A 41 23.98 -14.12 -5.78
N GLY A 42 23.16 -15.18 -5.83
CA GLY A 42 23.51 -16.51 -5.31
C GLY A 42 23.64 -16.58 -3.79
N GLN A 43 23.22 -15.54 -3.06
CA GLN A 43 23.31 -15.45 -1.61
C GLN A 43 21.94 -15.63 -0.97
N ALA A 44 21.85 -16.45 0.08
CA ALA A 44 20.63 -16.59 0.86
C ALA A 44 20.42 -15.37 1.78
N LEU A 45 19.17 -14.90 1.87
CA LEU A 45 18.78 -13.75 2.69
C LEU A 45 17.88 -14.17 3.85
N THR A 46 18.24 -13.75 5.06
CA THR A 46 17.36 -13.88 6.23
C THR A 46 16.32 -12.76 6.25
N ASP A 47 15.20 -13.01 6.93
CA ASP A 47 14.17 -11.99 7.16
C ASP A 47 14.77 -10.75 7.82
N GLU A 48 15.63 -10.93 8.83
CA GLU A 48 16.26 -9.83 9.56
C GLU A 48 17.17 -8.98 8.68
N ALA A 49 17.92 -9.62 7.76
CA ALA A 49 18.78 -8.91 6.82
C ALA A 49 17.96 -8.04 5.86
N ILE A 50 16.80 -8.55 5.40
CA ILE A 50 15.88 -7.80 4.54
C ILE A 50 15.22 -6.65 5.33
N ILE A 51 14.65 -6.95 6.49
CA ILE A 51 13.96 -5.97 7.36
C ILE A 51 14.90 -4.85 7.78
N ALA A 52 16.17 -5.14 8.06
CA ALA A 52 17.17 -4.13 8.44
C ALA A 52 17.41 -3.07 7.36
N THR A 53 17.00 -3.32 6.11
CA THR A 53 17.12 -2.38 4.99
C THR A 53 15.83 -1.61 4.69
N PHE A 54 14.73 -1.95 5.37
CA PHE A 54 13.46 -1.23 5.22
C PHE A 54 13.62 0.22 5.66
N GLY A 55 13.03 1.11 4.88
CA GLY A 55 13.25 2.55 5.01
C GLY A 55 12.73 3.28 3.77
N PRO A 56 13.58 4.00 3.01
CA PRO A 56 13.09 5.06 2.12
C PRO A 56 12.37 4.58 0.85
N SER A 57 12.71 3.40 0.31
CA SER A 57 12.05 2.79 -0.85
C SER A 57 12.57 1.37 -1.12
N GLU A 58 11.90 0.67 -2.02
CA GLU A 58 12.33 -0.64 -2.55
C GLU A 58 13.67 -0.53 -3.29
N GLU A 59 13.89 0.58 -4.00
CA GLU A 59 15.16 0.89 -4.65
C GLU A 59 16.29 0.97 -3.61
N GLY A 60 16.01 1.54 -2.43
CA GLY A 60 16.95 1.62 -1.31
C GLY A 60 17.32 0.23 -0.77
N THR A 61 16.32 -0.63 -0.58
CA THR A 61 16.53 -2.03 -0.16
C THR A 61 17.41 -2.78 -1.15
N ILE A 62 17.11 -2.69 -2.45
CA ILE A 62 17.85 -3.39 -3.49
C ILE A 62 19.27 -2.83 -3.66
N ARG A 63 19.47 -1.51 -3.51
CA ARG A 63 20.83 -0.93 -3.49
C ARG A 63 21.65 -1.41 -2.30
N ALA A 64 21.02 -1.66 -1.15
CA ALA A 64 21.71 -2.15 0.04
C ALA A 64 22.09 -3.63 -0.09
N LEU A 65 21.20 -4.46 -0.65
CA LEU A 65 21.37 -5.92 -0.68
C LEU A 65 21.99 -6.46 -1.97
N ALA A 66 21.76 -5.79 -3.10
CA ALA A 66 22.15 -6.28 -4.43
C ALA A 66 22.63 -5.14 -5.36
N PRO A 67 23.59 -4.29 -4.95
CA PRO A 67 23.99 -3.12 -5.74
C PRO A 67 24.49 -3.45 -7.15
N ALA A 68 25.18 -4.60 -7.32
CA ALA A 68 25.68 -5.07 -8.61
C ALA A 68 24.57 -5.59 -9.54
N HIS A 69 23.40 -5.91 -9.00
CA HIS A 69 22.26 -6.52 -9.71
C HIS A 69 21.01 -5.64 -9.63
N TYR A 70 21.18 -4.33 -9.43
CA TYR A 70 20.09 -3.41 -9.11
C TYR A 70 18.93 -3.45 -10.10
N GLU A 71 19.18 -3.27 -11.40
CA GLU A 71 18.12 -3.19 -12.41
C GLU A 71 17.33 -4.50 -12.53
N GLU A 72 18.04 -5.63 -12.54
CA GLU A 72 17.44 -6.97 -12.61
C GLU A 72 16.63 -7.28 -11.36
N SER A 73 17.20 -7.02 -10.18
CA SER A 73 16.56 -7.28 -8.89
C SER A 73 15.35 -6.38 -8.69
N LEU A 74 15.40 -5.12 -9.14
CA LEU A 74 14.25 -4.22 -9.08
C LEU A 74 13.14 -4.75 -9.98
N ALA A 75 13.42 -5.01 -11.26
CA ALA A 75 12.41 -5.57 -12.15
C ALA A 75 11.82 -6.89 -11.64
N ALA A 76 12.65 -7.76 -11.03
CA ALA A 76 12.20 -9.01 -10.44
C ALA A 76 11.30 -8.78 -9.23
N TYR A 77 11.72 -7.93 -8.28
CA TYR A 77 10.94 -7.60 -7.09
C TYR A 77 9.54 -7.16 -7.46
N LEU A 78 9.39 -6.24 -8.42
CA LEU A 78 8.09 -5.69 -8.79
C LEU A 78 7.17 -6.78 -9.38
N ARG A 79 7.70 -7.71 -10.18
CA ARG A 79 6.96 -8.87 -10.67
C ARG A 79 6.55 -9.82 -9.54
N HIS A 80 7.46 -10.12 -8.61
CA HIS A 80 7.18 -11.00 -7.48
C HIS A 80 6.14 -10.37 -6.54
N TYR A 81 6.25 -9.07 -6.28
CA TYR A 81 5.31 -8.28 -5.51
C TYR A 81 3.90 -8.37 -6.11
N GLU A 82 3.72 -8.04 -7.39
CA GLU A 82 2.43 -8.13 -8.09
C GLU A 82 1.84 -9.54 -8.06
N ARG A 83 2.68 -10.57 -8.27
CA ARG A 83 2.27 -11.98 -8.27
C ARG A 83 1.80 -12.46 -6.89
N LEU A 84 2.43 -11.99 -5.82
CA LEU A 84 2.13 -12.40 -4.44
C LEU A 84 0.97 -11.60 -3.83
N HIS A 85 0.74 -10.37 -4.30
CA HIS A 85 -0.26 -9.44 -3.76
C HIS A 85 -1.68 -9.99 -3.58
N PRO A 86 -2.24 -10.82 -4.47
CA PRO A 86 -3.58 -11.39 -4.27
C PRO A 86 -3.74 -12.22 -3.00
N GLN A 87 -2.64 -12.66 -2.36
CA GLN A 87 -2.67 -13.44 -1.12
C GLN A 87 -2.81 -12.54 0.14
N TYR A 88 -2.69 -11.23 -0.02
CA TYR A 88 -2.62 -10.24 1.08
C TYR A 88 -3.62 -9.09 0.88
N ASP A 89 -4.81 -9.41 0.36
CA ASP A 89 -5.84 -8.45 -0.04
C ASP A 89 -6.68 -7.86 1.10
N THR A 90 -6.46 -8.33 2.33
CA THR A 90 -7.29 -8.00 3.48
C THR A 90 -6.55 -7.06 4.44
N PRO A 91 -7.12 -5.88 4.77
CA PRO A 91 -6.59 -4.98 5.80
C PRO A 91 -6.53 -5.64 7.18
N PHE A 92 -5.75 -5.06 8.10
CA PHE A 92 -5.83 -5.47 9.51
C PHE A 92 -7.23 -5.23 10.08
N ALA A 93 -7.63 -6.07 11.04
CA ALA A 93 -8.92 -5.93 11.72
C ALA A 93 -9.06 -4.54 12.36
N GLY A 94 -10.20 -3.89 12.15
CA GLY A 94 -10.47 -2.54 12.67
C GLY A 94 -10.00 -1.40 11.77
N ILE A 95 -9.17 -1.65 10.74
CA ILE A 95 -8.70 -0.59 9.83
C ILE A 95 -9.83 -0.04 8.98
N SER A 96 -10.70 -0.90 8.44
CA SER A 96 -11.85 -0.47 7.64
C SER A 96 -12.79 0.44 8.43
N GLU A 97 -13.05 0.08 9.69
CA GLU A 97 -13.87 0.84 10.63
C GLU A 97 -13.20 2.17 11.02
N LEU A 98 -11.90 2.14 11.32
CA LEU A 98 -11.13 3.35 11.63
C LEU A 98 -11.17 4.36 10.46
N LEU A 99 -10.94 3.90 9.24
CA LEU A 99 -10.97 4.76 8.05
C LEU A 99 -12.38 5.31 7.79
N HIS A 100 -13.41 4.54 8.10
CA HIS A 100 -14.81 4.99 8.05
C HIS A 100 -15.07 6.10 9.07
N ASP A 101 -14.71 5.90 10.33
CA ASP A 101 -14.91 6.87 11.41
C ASP A 101 -14.15 8.17 11.17
N LEU A 102 -12.88 8.09 10.74
CA LEU A 102 -12.07 9.27 10.43
C LEU A 102 -12.66 10.11 9.30
N ARG A 103 -13.28 9.46 8.30
CA ARG A 103 -14.00 10.17 7.22
C ARG A 103 -15.21 10.91 7.76
N HIS A 104 -15.96 10.33 8.69
CA HIS A 104 -17.13 10.97 9.31
C HIS A 104 -16.77 12.16 10.21
N LEU A 105 -15.55 12.17 10.76
CA LEU A 105 -15.05 13.23 11.62
C LEU A 105 -14.45 14.44 10.87
N GLY A 106 -14.47 14.43 9.52
CA GLY A 106 -13.99 15.54 8.71
C GLY A 106 -12.47 15.58 8.47
N ALA A 107 -11.73 14.54 8.90
CA ALA A 107 -10.31 14.36 8.54
C ALA A 107 -10.23 14.05 7.03
N SER A 108 -10.11 15.10 6.21
CA SER A 108 -10.42 15.05 4.79
C SER A 108 -9.27 14.57 3.89
N ARG A 109 -8.13 14.17 4.46
CA ARG A 109 -6.93 13.81 3.69
C ARG A 109 -6.20 12.64 4.32
N PHE A 110 -6.29 11.48 3.67
CA PHE A 110 -5.43 10.32 3.89
C PHE A 110 -4.39 10.33 2.77
N LEU A 111 -3.11 10.40 3.13
CA LEU A 111 -2.03 10.18 2.18
C LEU A 111 -1.45 8.80 2.48
N LEU A 112 -1.45 7.93 1.48
CA LEU A 112 -0.84 6.61 1.52
C LEU A 112 0.38 6.64 0.62
N PRO A 113 1.58 6.98 1.12
CA PRO A 113 2.78 6.83 0.32
C PRO A 113 3.15 5.35 0.25
N GLN A 114 2.76 4.68 -0.84
CA GLN A 114 3.54 3.60 -1.42
C GLN A 114 3.61 3.87 -2.92
N ARG A 115 4.82 3.83 -3.47
CA ARG A 115 5.09 4.25 -4.84
C ARG A 115 4.42 3.26 -5.78
N GLN A 116 3.32 3.68 -6.42
CA GLN A 116 2.65 2.88 -7.44
C GLN A 116 3.69 2.47 -8.49
N LEU A 117 3.77 1.19 -8.79
CA LEU A 117 4.48 0.75 -9.98
C LEU A 117 3.82 1.39 -11.20
N ALA A 118 4.49 2.37 -11.79
CA ALA A 118 4.10 2.90 -13.08
C ALA A 118 4.48 1.88 -14.16
N SER A 119 3.67 0.82 -14.30
CA SER A 119 3.62 -0.02 -15.49
C SER A 119 2.30 0.24 -16.23
N GLN A 120 2.07 1.49 -16.63
CA GLN A 120 1.08 1.81 -17.68
C GLN A 120 1.69 2.76 -18.70
N THR A 121 2.36 2.18 -19.69
CA THR A 121 2.50 2.82 -21.00
C THR A 121 1.12 2.83 -21.64
N GLY A 122 0.37 3.92 -21.49
CA GLY A 122 -0.92 4.11 -22.17
C GLY A 122 -1.83 5.13 -21.50
N ALA A 123 -2.02 6.27 -22.16
CA ALA A 123 -2.88 7.39 -21.81
C ALA A 123 -4.14 7.08 -20.98
N GLY A 124 -4.32 7.76 -19.84
CA GLY A 124 -5.60 7.80 -19.13
C GLY A 124 -5.51 8.45 -17.75
N THR A 125 -5.87 9.72 -17.64
CA THR A 125 -6.18 10.41 -16.39
C THR A 125 -7.34 9.71 -15.67
N ALA A 126 -7.06 8.87 -14.68
CA ALA A 126 -8.08 8.34 -13.79
C ALA A 126 -8.21 9.24 -12.55
N ALA A 127 -8.92 10.36 -12.73
CA ALA A 127 -9.53 11.05 -11.60
C ALA A 127 -10.64 10.15 -11.05
N CYS A 128 -10.43 9.54 -9.88
CA CYS A 128 -11.51 8.87 -9.16
C CYS A 128 -12.40 9.93 -8.52
N SER A 129 -13.27 10.53 -9.33
CA SER A 129 -14.34 11.43 -8.90
C SER A 129 -15.67 10.77 -9.21
N ARG A 130 -16.23 10.03 -8.25
CA ARG A 130 -17.69 9.84 -8.14
C ARG A 130 -18.08 9.44 -6.71
N PRO A 131 -18.98 10.21 -6.05
CA PRO A 131 -19.63 9.77 -4.82
C PRO A 131 -20.75 8.77 -5.17
N LEU A 132 -20.82 7.64 -4.48
CA LEU A 132 -22.02 6.80 -4.46
C LEU A 132 -22.98 7.37 -3.41
N CYS A 133 -23.93 8.19 -3.86
CA CYS A 133 -25.22 8.35 -3.19
C CYS A 133 -26.32 7.93 -4.19
N PRO A 134 -27.31 7.11 -3.79
CA PRO A 134 -28.50 6.89 -4.60
C PRO A 134 -29.49 8.05 -4.42
N SER A 135 -29.95 8.65 -5.53
CA SER A 135 -31.08 9.59 -5.51
C SER A 135 -32.42 8.83 -5.39
N PRO A 136 -33.45 9.38 -4.72
CA PRO A 136 -34.78 8.79 -4.69
C PRO A 136 -35.45 9.01 -6.05
N GLY A 137 -35.80 7.92 -6.73
CA GLY A 137 -36.54 7.99 -7.99
C GLY A 137 -37.98 8.42 -7.75
N LEU A 138 -38.32 9.63 -8.16
CA LEU A 138 -39.71 10.02 -8.44
C LEU A 138 -40.22 9.18 -9.62
N GLY A 139 -41.23 8.35 -9.37
CA GLY A 139 -42.06 7.77 -10.42
C GLY A 139 -43.31 8.60 -10.64
N ALA A 140 -43.56 8.99 -11.89
CA ALA A 140 -44.87 9.27 -12.50
C ALA A 140 -44.65 9.64 -13.99
N PRO A 141 -45.65 9.51 -14.90
CA PRO A 141 -47.00 8.93 -14.77
C PRO A 141 -47.36 7.93 -15.91
N LEU A 142 -48.62 7.45 -15.88
CA LEU A 142 -49.37 6.85 -16.99
C LEU A 142 -49.66 7.87 -18.10
#